data_AF-A0A831USB9-F1
#
_entry.id   AF-A0A831USB9-F1
#
_cell.length_a   1.000
_cell.length_b   1.000
_cell.length_c   1.000
_cell.angle_alpha   90.00
_cell.angle_beta   90.00
_cell.angle_gamma   90.00
#
_symmetry.space_group_name_H-M   'P 1'
#
loop_
_entity.id
_entity.type
_entity.pdbx_description
1 polymer ?
#
loop_
_entity_poly.entity_id
_entity_poly.type
_entity_poly.pdbx_seq_one_letter_code
_entity_poly.pdbx_strand_id
1 'polypeptide(L)'
;MAYGVSADGAVVVGWSHNASNWLGAFRWTQAGGMEDLNQTYASLLTDGSQLWGAYAISPDGRYIVGGCWNAATGRDFEAFLLDTVPEPASVVVLGAGLAGLLRVRRRRA
;
A
#
# COMPACT_ATOMS: atom_id res chain seq x y z
N MET A 1 -2.33 6.87 16.35
CA MET A 1 -1.10 6.24 16.89
C MET A 1 -0.28 5.65 15.75
N ALA A 2 1.05 5.76 15.80
CA ALA A 2 1.95 5.13 14.84
C ALA A 2 2.49 3.79 15.41
N TYR A 3 2.60 2.77 14.57
CA TYR A 3 2.98 1.40 14.98
C TYR A 3 4.19 0.84 14.24
N GLY A 4 4.37 1.20 12.97
CA GLY A 4 5.42 0.63 12.13
C GLY A 4 6.07 1.68 11.25
N VAL A 5 7.33 1.43 10.89
CA VAL A 5 8.12 2.25 9.97
C VAL A 5 8.92 1.35 9.03
N SER A 6 9.04 1.72 7.75
CA SER A 6 9.91 1.03 6.78
C SER A 6 11.38 1.16 7.17
N ALA A 7 12.24 0.28 6.64
CA ALA A 7 13.66 0.25 7.05
C ALA A 7 14.43 1.53 6.69
N ASP A 8 14.01 2.22 5.64
CA ASP A 8 14.56 3.52 5.21
C ASP A 8 13.91 4.72 5.92
N GLY A 9 12.91 4.50 6.78
CA GLY A 9 12.19 5.57 7.47
C GLY A 9 11.19 6.35 6.59
N ALA A 10 11.02 5.99 5.32
CA ALA A 10 10.23 6.78 4.37
C ALA A 10 8.72 6.64 4.56
N VAL A 11 8.26 5.52 5.12
CA VAL A 11 6.85 5.21 5.32
C VAL A 11 6.57 4.88 6.77
N VAL A 12 5.61 5.58 7.39
CA VAL A 12 5.09 5.28 8.73
C VAL A 12 3.65 4.81 8.62
N VAL A 13 3.27 3.78 9.37
CA VAL A 13 1.90 3.24 9.37
C VAL A 13 1.29 3.26 10.77
N GLY A 14 -0.05 3.33 10.81
CA GLY A 14 -0.78 3.27 12.07
C GLY A 14 -2.28 3.43 11.90
N TRP A 15 -2.91 4.04 12.91
CA TRP A 15 -4.30 4.48 12.82
C TRP A 15 -4.49 5.91 13.30
N SER A 16 -5.50 6.58 12.77
CA SER A 16 -5.87 7.94 13.14
C SER A 16 -7.37 8.14 13.00
N HIS A 17 -7.92 9.08 13.76
CA HIS A 17 -9.26 9.57 13.50
C HIS A 17 -9.22 10.57 12.34
N ASN A 18 -10.14 10.44 11.39
CA ASN A 18 -10.35 11.45 10.35
C ASN A 18 -11.24 12.61 10.87
N ALA A 19 -11.56 13.57 9.99
CA ALA A 19 -12.38 14.74 10.35
C ALA A 19 -13.79 14.40 10.89
N SER A 20 -14.32 13.22 10.53
CA SER A 20 -15.61 12.72 11.02
C SER A 20 -15.46 11.86 12.29
N ASN A 21 -14.29 11.88 12.93
CA ASN A 21 -13.94 11.05 14.08
C ASN A 21 -14.02 9.54 13.80
N TRP A 22 -13.90 9.13 12.54
CA TRP A 22 -13.86 7.72 12.17
C TRP A 22 -12.41 7.21 12.25
N LEU A 23 -12.24 6.05 12.89
CA LEU A 23 -10.94 5.41 13.10
C LEU A 23 -10.52 4.64 11.85
N GLY A 24 -9.42 5.06 11.22
CA GLY A 24 -8.91 4.45 9.99
C GLY A 24 -7.43 4.14 10.04
N ALA A 25 -7.04 3.09 9.31
CA ALA A 25 -5.64 2.81 9.05
C ALA A 25 -5.03 3.88 8.14
N PHE A 26 -3.84 4.37 8.48
CA PHE A 26 -3.12 5.35 7.68
C PHE A 26 -1.75 4.83 7.24
N ARG A 27 -1.24 5.36 6.13
CA ARG A 27 0.20 5.49 5.86
C ARG A 27 0.58 6.96 5.81
N TRP A 28 1.80 7.29 6.20
CA TRP A 28 2.37 8.62 6.08
C TRP A 28 3.66 8.54 5.27
N THR A 29 3.84 9.49 4.37
CA THR A 29 5.10 9.69 3.64
C THR A 29 5.50 11.17 3.69
N GLN A 30 6.79 11.46 3.52
CA GLN A 30 7.27 12.83 3.50
C GLN A 30 6.66 13.64 2.33
N ALA A 31 6.47 13.01 1.17
CA ALA A 31 6.00 13.68 -0.04
C ALA A 31 4.47 13.90 -0.05
N GLY A 32 3.70 12.91 0.41
CA GLY A 32 2.24 12.91 0.36
C GLY A 32 1.54 13.30 1.67
N GLY A 33 2.27 13.33 2.79
CA GLY A 33 1.66 13.46 4.11
C GLY A 33 0.91 12.19 4.50
N MET A 34 -0.16 12.37 5.30
CA MET A 34 -0.99 11.26 5.80
C MET A 34 -2.05 10.87 4.76
N GLU A 35 -2.11 9.60 4.45
CA GLU A 35 -3.07 8.99 3.52
C GLU A 35 -3.91 7.93 4.24
N ASP A 36 -5.22 7.96 4.01
CA ASP A 36 -6.17 6.94 4.50
C ASP A 36 -6.14 5.71 3.60
N LEU A 37 -5.79 4.56 4.16
CA LEU A 37 -5.68 3.32 3.39
C LEU A 37 -7.03 2.86 2.83
N ASN A 38 -8.13 3.20 3.48
CA ASN A 38 -9.48 2.87 3.00
C ASN A 38 -9.86 3.67 1.75
N GLN A 39 -9.22 4.81 1.53
CA GLN A 39 -9.41 5.64 0.34
C GLN A 39 -8.41 5.26 -0.74
N THR A 40 -7.12 5.21 -0.41
CA THR A 40 -6.05 4.95 -1.38
C THR A 40 -6.14 3.55 -1.97
N TYR A 41 -6.57 2.55 -1.20
CA TYR A 41 -6.63 1.15 -1.61
C TYR A 41 -8.05 0.59 -1.68
N ALA A 42 -9.06 1.46 -1.82
CA ALA A 42 -10.47 1.06 -1.84
C ALA A 42 -10.77 -0.05 -2.87
N SER A 43 -10.08 -0.05 -4.01
CA SER A 43 -10.25 -1.06 -5.06
C SER A 43 -9.78 -2.47 -4.66
N LEU A 44 -8.94 -2.59 -3.63
CA LEU A 44 -8.45 -3.85 -3.09
C LEU A 44 -9.33 -4.38 -1.95
N LEU A 45 -10.29 -3.58 -1.47
CA LEU A 45 -11.15 -3.92 -0.33
C LEU A 45 -12.49 -4.47 -0.83
N THR A 46 -12.77 -5.72 -0.49
CA THR A 46 -14.02 -6.41 -0.84
C THR A 46 -15.21 -5.78 -0.14
N ASP A 47 -16.31 -5.57 -0.86
CA ASP A 47 -17.68 -5.32 -0.37
C ASP A 47 -17.85 -4.26 0.74
N GLY A 48 -16.94 -3.29 0.81
CA GLY A 48 -16.98 -2.24 1.84
C GLY A 48 -16.27 -2.62 3.15
N SER A 49 -15.41 -3.63 3.15
CA SER A 49 -14.50 -3.93 4.27
C SER A 49 -13.68 -2.70 4.65
N GLN A 50 -13.43 -2.53 5.95
CA GLN A 50 -12.84 -1.32 6.50
C GLN A 50 -11.57 -1.63 7.31
N LEU A 51 -10.46 -1.02 6.94
CA LEU A 51 -9.18 -1.10 7.63
C LEU A 51 -9.15 -0.08 8.77
N TRP A 52 -9.15 -0.54 10.01
CA TRP A 52 -9.17 0.34 11.19
C TRP A 52 -7.79 0.55 11.79
N GLY A 53 -6.83 -0.36 11.57
CA GLY A 53 -5.47 -0.15 12.01
C GLY A 53 -4.42 -0.93 11.22
N ALA A 54 -3.39 -0.23 10.77
CA ALA A 54 -2.17 -0.83 10.24
C ALA A 54 -1.14 -1.00 11.36
N TYR A 55 -0.65 -2.21 11.56
CA TYR A 55 0.21 -2.57 12.69
C TYR A 55 1.65 -2.84 12.31
N ALA A 56 1.90 -3.28 11.08
CA ALA A 56 3.24 -3.49 10.59
C ALA A 56 3.35 -3.19 9.10
N ILE A 57 4.57 -2.86 8.69
CA ILE A 57 4.97 -2.64 7.30
C ILE A 57 6.24 -3.45 7.03
N SER A 58 6.37 -4.01 5.83
CA SER A 58 7.58 -4.70 5.42
C SER A 58 8.77 -3.73 5.32
N PRO A 59 10.02 -4.20 5.50
CA PRO A 59 11.21 -3.35 5.43
C PRO A 59 11.32 -2.51 4.15
N ASP A 60 10.89 -3.07 3.01
CA ASP A 60 10.87 -2.44 1.70
C ASP A 60 9.63 -1.54 1.44
N GLY A 61 8.72 -1.42 2.41
CA GLY A 61 7.51 -0.61 2.30
C GLY A 61 6.39 -1.20 1.43
N ARG A 62 6.58 -2.42 0.89
CA ARG A 62 5.61 -3.04 -0.03
C ARG A 62 4.35 -3.55 0.64
N TYR A 63 4.47 -4.20 1.79
CA TYR A 63 3.35 -4.87 2.44
C TYR A 63 2.97 -4.18 3.73
N ILE A 64 1.69 -3.91 3.92
CA ILE A 64 1.13 -3.41 5.16
C ILE A 64 0.16 -4.46 5.70
N VAL A 65 0.25 -4.79 6.98
CA VAL A 65 -0.66 -5.73 7.65
C VAL A 65 -1.33 -5.07 8.85
N GLY A 66 -2.52 -5.53 9.17
CA GLY A 66 -3.30 -4.91 10.24
C GLY A 66 -4.64 -5.58 10.50
N GLY A 67 -5.51 -4.84 11.20
CA GLY A 67 -6.88 -5.25 11.49
C GLY A 67 -7.91 -4.56 10.59
N CYS A 68 -8.94 -5.30 10.20
CA CYS A 68 -10.10 -4.80 9.49
C CYS A 68 -11.43 -5.29 10.08
N TRP A 69 -12.51 -4.64 9.68
CA TRP A 69 -13.85 -5.21 9.64
C TRP A 69 -14.05 -5.82 8.25
N ASN A 70 -14.46 -7.09 8.19
CA ASN A 70 -14.76 -7.79 6.95
C ASN A 70 -16.26 -7.72 6.66
N ALA A 71 -16.63 -6.98 5.61
CA ALA A 71 -18.02 -6.79 5.24
C ALA A 71 -18.67 -8.06 4.67
N ALA A 72 -17.90 -8.94 4.03
CA ALA A 72 -18.40 -10.17 3.43
C ALA A 72 -18.77 -11.23 4.49
N THR A 73 -18.06 -11.26 5.62
CA THR A 73 -18.32 -12.19 6.74
C THR A 73 -19.05 -11.53 7.91
N GLY A 74 -19.12 -10.20 7.93
CA GLY A 74 -19.65 -9.41 9.04
C GLY A 74 -18.79 -9.47 10.31
N ARG A 75 -17.53 -9.90 10.22
CA ARG A 75 -16.65 -10.10 11.37
C ARG A 75 -15.77 -8.88 11.62
N ASP A 76 -15.68 -8.52 12.89
CA ASP A 76 -14.68 -7.58 13.40
C ASP A 76 -13.33 -8.27 13.65
N PHE A 77 -12.26 -7.47 13.66
CA PHE A 77 -10.89 -7.90 14.00
C PHE A 77 -10.29 -8.97 13.08
N GLU A 78 -10.70 -9.01 11.81
CA GLU A 78 -10.00 -9.85 10.83
C GLU A 78 -8.65 -9.24 10.45
N ALA A 79 -7.70 -10.10 10.09
CA ALA A 79 -6.40 -9.65 9.62
C ALA A 79 -6.45 -9.30 8.13
N PHE A 80 -5.75 -8.24 7.74
CA PHE A 80 -5.51 -7.93 6.33
C PHE A 80 -4.02 -7.95 5.99
N LEU A 81 -3.73 -8.20 4.72
CA LEU A 81 -2.45 -7.92 4.08
C LEU A 81 -2.73 -7.08 2.83
N LEU A 82 -2.02 -5.96 2.72
CA LEU A 82 -2.15 -4.99 1.66
C LEU A 82 -0.84 -4.88 0.88
N ASP A 83 -0.89 -4.97 -0.45
CA ASP A 83 0.23 -4.67 -1.35
C ASP A 83 0.15 -3.19 -1.77
N THR A 84 1.18 -2.41 -1.44
CA THR A 84 1.19 -0.96 -1.66
C THR A 84 1.44 -0.58 -3.10
N VAL A 85 1.83 -1.53 -3.96
CA VAL A 85 2.05 -1.36 -5.40
C VAL A 85 0.71 -1.50 -6.13
N PRO A 86 0.18 -0.43 -6.76
CA PRO A 86 -1.05 -0.53 -7.55
C PRO A 86 -0.79 -1.30 -8.84
N GLU A 87 -1.47 -2.43 -9.06
CA GLU A 87 -1.59 -3.02 -10.41
C GLU A 87 -2.34 -2.00 -11.31
N PRO A 88 -1.76 -1.47 -12.39
CA PRO A 88 -0.86 -2.12 -13.36
C PRO A 88 0.61 -1.61 -13.38
N ALA A 89 1.08 -0.91 -12.34
CA ALA A 89 2.47 -0.42 -12.29
C ALA A 89 3.50 -1.57 -12.36
N SER A 90 3.11 -2.77 -11.89
CA SER A 90 3.88 -4.01 -11.99
C SER A 90 4.19 -4.43 -13.44
N VAL A 91 3.27 -4.16 -14.38
CA VAL A 91 3.42 -4.54 -15.80
C VAL A 91 4.38 -3.62 -16.54
N VAL A 92 4.42 -2.32 -16.18
CA VAL A 92 5.25 -1.32 -16.87
C VAL A 92 6.75 -1.57 -16.65
N VAL A 93 7.14 -2.11 -15.49
CA VAL A 93 8.55 -2.42 -15.18
C VAL A 93 9.10 -3.55 -16.07
N LEU A 94 8.27 -4.52 -16.47
CA LEU A 94 8.68 -5.59 -17.39
C LEU A 94 8.85 -5.10 -18.85
N GLY A 95 8.11 -4.05 -19.26
CA GLY A 95 8.19 -3.50 -20.62
C GLY A 95 9.46 -2.69 -20.91
N ALA A 96 9.99 -1.97 -19.92
CA ALA A 96 11.17 -1.12 -20.09
C ALA A 96 12.50 -1.91 -20.24
N GLY A 97 12.57 -3.12 -19.69
CA GLY A 97 13.77 -3.97 -19.75
C GLY A 97 14.07 -4.56 -21.14
N LEU A 98 13.04 -4.85 -21.95
CA LEU A 98 13.20 -5.46 -23.27
C LEU A 98 13.61 -4.45 -24.37
N ALA A 99 13.28 -3.17 -24.22
CA ALA A 99 13.63 -2.14 -25.21
C ALA A 99 15.13 -1.76 -25.18
N GLY A 100 15.83 -1.99 -24.06
CA GLY A 100 17.26 -1.69 -23.92
C GLY A 100 18.18 -2.66 -24.66
N LEU A 101 17.76 -3.91 -24.89
CA LEU A 101 18.60 -4.96 -25.48
C LEU A 101 18.69 -4.91 -27.01
N LEU A 102 17.81 -4.18 -27.69
CA LEU A 102 17.79 -4.12 -29.16
C LEU A 102 18.66 -3.00 -29.77
N ARG A 103 19.16 -2.05 -28.98
CA ARG A 103 19.93 -0.89 -29.51
C ARG A 103 21.43 -1.13 -29.70
N VAL A 104 21.99 -2.26 -29.27
CA VAL A 104 23.46 -2.46 -29.29
C VAL A 104 23.98 -3.04 -30.61
N ARG A 105 23.14 -3.53 -31.53
CA ARG A 105 23.63 -4.39 -32.63
C ARG A 105 23.79 -3.80 -34.04
N ARG A 106 23.85 -2.49 -34.23
CA ARG A 106 24.18 -1.94 -35.57
C ARG A 106 25.06 -0.69 -35.55
N ARG A 107 26.38 -0.89 -35.41
CA ARG A 107 27.43 -0.08 -36.08
C ARG A 107 28.70 -0.91 -36.27
N ARG A 108 28.90 -1.47 -37.47
CA ARG A 108 30.19 -1.79 -38.12
C ARG A 108 29.91 -2.40 -39.50
N ALA A 109 30.02 -1.56 -40.54
CA ALA A 109 30.51 -1.84 -41.89
C ALA A 109 30.54 -0.50 -42.62
#